data_AF-A0A6V7LB86-F1
#
_entry.id   AF-A0A6V7LB86-F1
#
_cell.length_a   1.000
_cell.length_b   1.000
_cell.length_c   1.000
_cell.angle_alpha   90.00
_cell.angle_beta   90.00
_cell.angle_gamma   90.00
#
_symmetry.space_group_name_H-M   'P 1'
#
loop_
_entity.id
_entity.type
_entity.pdbx_description
1 polymer ?
#
loop_
_entity_poly.entity_id
_entity_poly.type
_entity_poly.pdbx_seq_one_letter_code
_entity_poly.pdbx_strand_id
1 'polypeptide(L)' 'HQVDDNNKYTFTCQHGPAECYGNKAQACGIFVIQNLDLTIEEEQAHIVDLIGCAMASSNTSTAVPG' A
#
# COMPACT_ATOMS: atom_id res chain seq x y z
N HIS A 1 -16.08 3.00 -3.94
CA HIS A 1 -15.95 2.60 -2.52
C HIS A 1 -17.35 2.50 -1.95
N GLN A 2 -17.58 1.61 -1.00
CA GLN A 2 -18.84 1.54 -0.26
C GLN A 2 -18.56 1.85 1.21
N VAL A 3 -19.42 2.62 1.87
CA VAL A 3 -19.34 2.84 3.32
C VAL A 3 -20.30 1.83 3.94
N ASP A 4 -19.82 0.99 4.86
CA ASP A 4 -20.65 0.01 5.55
C ASP A 4 -21.47 0.65 6.69
N ASP A 5 -22.35 -0.13 7.32
CA ASP A 5 -23.20 0.33 8.43
C ASP A 5 -22.41 0.78 9.68
N ASN A 6 -21.12 0.47 9.75
CA ASN A 6 -20.20 0.91 10.79
C ASN A 6 -19.37 2.13 10.35
N ASN A 7 -19.75 2.79 9.27
CA ASN A 7 -19.05 3.93 8.67
C ASN A 7 -17.62 3.60 8.21
N LYS A 8 -17.35 2.34 7.83
CA LYS A 8 -16.05 1.89 7.32
C LYS A 8 -16.07 1.78 5.81
N TYR A 9 -14.96 2.18 5.19
CA TYR A 9 -14.78 2.04 3.75
C TYR A 9 -14.47 0.58 3.37
N THR A 10 -15.26 0.06 2.43
CA THR A 10 -15.06 -1.23 1.78
C THR A 10 -14.63 -1.03 0.33
N PHE A 11 -13.63 -1.79 -0.08
CA PHE A 11 -13.05 -1.79 -1.42
C PHE A 11 -13.18 -3.17 -2.04
N THR A 12 -13.48 -3.20 -3.33
CA THR A 12 -13.47 -4.42 -4.15
C THR A 12 -12.48 -4.19 -5.28
N CYS A 13 -11.52 -5.11 -5.43
CA CYS A 13 -10.45 -5.01 -6.42
C CYS A 13 -10.61 -6.12 -7.47
N GLN A 14 -10.15 -5.85 -8.68
CA GLN A 14 -10.30 -6.70 -9.86
C GLN A 14 -9.61 -8.07 -9.73
N HIS A 15 -8.53 -8.16 -8.95
CA HIS A 15 -7.74 -9.37 -8.72
C HIS A 15 -8.00 -9.98 -7.33
N GLY A 16 -9.14 -9.66 -6.72
CA GLY A 16 -9.59 -10.25 -5.46
C GLY A 16 -8.95 -9.66 -4.19
N PRO A 17 -9.14 -10.31 -3.03
CA PRO A 17 -8.77 -9.74 -1.73
C PRO A 17 -7.27 -9.48 -1.55
N ALA A 18 -6.40 -10.28 -2.18
CA ALA A 18 -4.95 -10.13 -2.06
C ALA A 18 -4.45 -8.81 -2.65
N GLU A 19 -5.01 -8.37 -3.79
CA GLU A 19 -4.71 -7.06 -4.37
C GLU A 19 -5.18 -5.93 -3.45
N CYS A 20 -6.39 -6.02 -2.90
CA CYS A 20 -6.88 -5.01 -1.96
C CYS A 20 -6.00 -4.92 -0.70
N TYR A 21 -5.49 -6.07 -0.21
CA TYR A 21 -4.55 -6.10 0.91
C TYR A 21 -3.22 -5.43 0.54
N GLY A 22 -2.66 -5.78 -0.62
CA GLY A 22 -1.44 -5.17 -1.14
C GLY A 22 -1.56 -3.64 -1.27
N ASN A 23 -2.65 -3.17 -1.88
CA ASN A 23 -2.92 -1.73 -2.03
C ASN A 23 -3.02 -1.01 -0.67
N LYS A 24 -3.72 -1.61 0.29
CA LYS A 24 -3.84 -1.06 1.64
C LYS A 24 -2.47 -0.94 2.31
N ALA A 25 -1.64 -1.96 2.19
CA ALA A 25 -0.33 -1.95 2.83
C ALA A 25 0.68 -1.03 2.15
N GLN A 26 0.65 -0.92 0.82
CA GLN A 26 1.41 0.11 0.11
C GLN A 26 1.01 1.51 0.58
N ALA A 27 -0.29 1.78 0.76
CA ALA A 27 -0.76 3.04 1.31
C ALA A 27 -0.26 3.29 2.74
N CYS A 28 -0.21 2.26 3.59
CA CYS A 28 0.39 2.37 4.92
C CYS A 28 1.90 2.66 4.87
N GLY A 29 2.65 2.01 3.99
CA GLY A 29 4.08 2.26 3.82
C GLY A 29 4.38 3.68 3.32
N ILE A 30 3.61 4.16 2.34
CA ILE A 30 3.67 5.55 1.87
C ILE A 30 3.38 6.51 3.02
N PHE A 31 2.32 6.24 3.80
CA PHE A 31 1.97 7.09 4.96
C PHE A 31 3.11 7.17 5.96
N VAL A 32 3.78 6.05 6.27
CA VAL A 32 4.94 6.06 7.17
C VAL A 32 6.04 6.95 6.61
N ILE A 33 6.42 6.79 5.34
CA ILE A 33 7.48 7.59 4.70
C ILE A 33 7.16 9.09 4.72
N GLN A 34 5.91 9.46 4.43
CA GLN A 34 5.43 10.85 4.46
C GLN A 34 5.42 11.49 5.85
N ASN A 35 5.47 10.69 6.91
CA ASN A 35 5.53 11.17 8.30
C ASN A 35 6.96 11.10 8.88
N LEU A 36 7.96 10.76 8.08
CA LEU A 36 9.37 10.90 8.45
C LEU A 36 9.83 12.33 8.15
N ASP A 37 10.85 12.78 8.88
CA ASP A 37 11.48 14.09 8.65
C ASP A 37 12.53 13.97 7.52
N LEU A 38 12.04 13.75 6.31
CA LEU A 38 12.83 13.58 5.09
C LEU A 38 12.71 14.83 4.21
N THR A 39 13.71 15.06 3.37
CA THR A 39 13.56 15.98 2.24
C THR A 39 12.59 15.41 1.21
N ILE A 40 12.03 16.27 0.34
CA ILE A 40 11.14 15.83 -0.74
C ILE A 40 11.84 14.82 -1.67
N GLU A 41 13.13 14.98 -1.92
CA GLU A 41 13.88 14.07 -2.78
C GLU A 41 14.03 12.68 -2.14
N GLU A 42 14.33 12.62 -0.84
CA GLU A 42 14.40 11.37 -0.08
C GLU A 42 13.03 10.70 0.04
N GLU A 43 11.97 11.47 0.33
CA GLU A 43 10.60 10.96 0.41
C GLU A 43 10.21 10.27 -0.90
N GLN A 44 10.42 10.94 -2.04
CA GLN A 44 10.11 10.37 -3.36
C GLN A 44 10.96 9.12 -3.65
N ALA A 45 12.25 9.15 -3.35
CA ALA A 45 13.13 8.00 -3.56
C ALA A 45 12.68 6.78 -2.74
N HIS A 46 12.34 6.98 -1.46
CA HIS A 46 11.86 5.91 -0.59
C HIS A 46 10.50 5.37 -1.00
N ILE A 47 9.57 6.22 -1.45
CA ILE A 47 8.27 5.76 -1.98
C ILE A 47 8.48 4.89 -3.22
N VAL A 48 9.33 5.33 -4.16
CA VAL A 48 9.62 4.56 -5.39
C VAL A 48 10.29 3.22 -5.06
N ASP A 49 11.24 3.20 -4.12
CA ASP A 49 11.90 1.96 -3.67
C ASP A 49 10.90 0.98 -3.02
N LEU A 50 10.04 1.48 -2.12
CA LEU A 50 8.99 0.70 -1.48
C LEU A 50 8.06 0.05 -2.52
N ILE A 51 7.53 0.85 -3.46
CA ILE A 51 6.61 0.36 -4.48
C ILE A 51 7.32 -0.58 -5.45
N GLY A 52 8.54 -0.25 -5.87
CA GLY A 52 9.35 -1.07 -6.75
C GLY A 52 9.60 -2.46 -6.16
N CYS A 53 10.02 -2.52 -4.89
CA CYS A 53 10.22 -3.77 -4.17
C CYS A 53 8.92 -4.58 -4.04
N ALA A 54 7.83 -3.95 -3.60
CA ALA A 54 6.55 -4.63 -3.43
C ALA A 54 5.98 -5.18 -4.74
N MET A 55 6.14 -4.45 -5.85
CA MET A 55 5.63 -4.83 -7.17
C MET A 55 6.55 -5.80 -7.92
N ALA A 56 7.82 -5.95 -7.51
CA ALA A 56 8.76 -6.91 -8.09
C ALA A 56 8.55 -8.35 -7.60
N SER A 57 7.78 -8.56 -6.53
CA SER A 57 7.45 -9.89 -6.02
C SER A 57 6.53 -10.63 -7.01
N SER A 58 6.91 -11.85 -7.39
CA SER A 58 6.05 -12.75 -8.19
C SER A 58 4.84 -13.31 -7.41
N ASN A 59 4.85 -13.16 -6.08
CA ASN A 59 3.78 -13.58 -5.19
C ASN A 59 3.14 -12.36 -4.52
N THR A 60 1.98 -11.94 -5.01
CA THR A 60 1.21 -10.81 -4.47
C THR A 60 0.75 -11.06 -3.04
N SER A 61 0.49 -12.32 -2.67
CA SER A 61 0.08 -12.73 -1.33
C SER A 61 1.18 -12.67 -0.26
N THR A 62 2.45 -12.55 -0.65
CA THR A 62 3.61 -12.47 0.28
C THR A 62 4.43 -11.20 0.08
N ALA A 63 4.08 -10.35 -0.88
CA ALA A 63 4.75 -9.07 -1.13
C ALA A 63 4.63 -8.10 0.07
N VAL A 64 3.63 -8.33 0.91
CA VAL A 64 3.39 -7.60 2.15
C VAL A 64 3.14 -8.61 3.27
N PRO A 65 3.80 -8.49 4.44
CA PRO A 65 3.47 -9.30 5.61
C PRO A 65 1.98 -9.18 5.96
N GLY A 66 1.33 -10.32 6.19
CA GLY A 66 -0.05 -10.45 6.67
C GLY A 66 -0.22 -10.10 8.13
#